data_AF-A0A178IPG6-F1
#
_entry.id   AF-A0A178IPG6-F1
#
_cell.length_a   1.000
_cell.length_b   1.000
_cell.length_c   1.000
_cell.angle_alpha   90.00
_cell.angle_beta   90.00
_cell.angle_gamma   90.00
#
_symmetry.space_group_name_H-M   'P 1'
#
loop_
_entity.id
_entity.type
_entity.pdbx_description
1 polymer ?
#
loop_
_entity_poly.entity_id
_entity_poly.type
_entity_poly.pdbx_seq_one_letter_code
_entity_poly.pdbx_strand_id
1 'polypeptide(L)'
;MLRNPAYVGRAAFGKTERAERKRMTRPLRQKGGFSRRCSASRERPAEQWIGIAVPALVDEPEFARAQERLDKVTKCVHGVLSALLANIVLDPLDKELEKRGHRFARYADDFIIMVKSARAAQRVMAGLVRYVEGRLKLAVNPAKCKTAWLKECSFLSFKITARGNVVWTEKACLRFKQRLKAITSRKRGVAVDKVIGELRRYVIGWLGYFGISNTCKEVLALEDWMRRRVRLYYWKQWKQPRTRRRNLIKLGANPKQVKLATRSRKGYWRMSSNSIVQAALNNAYLHEQGVPDMRAKWIAMHYGDDGVPS
;
A
#
# COMPACT_ATOMS: atom_id res chain seq x y z
N MET A 1 -0.95 -21.25 -8.05
CA MET A 1 -0.94 -22.35 -7.07
C MET A 1 -1.31 -23.67 -7.72
N LEU A 2 -2.36 -23.75 -8.55
CA LEU A 2 -2.74 -24.97 -9.30
C LEU A 2 -1.86 -25.30 -10.54
N ARG A 3 -0.56 -24.95 -10.51
CA ARG A 3 0.39 -25.36 -11.56
C ARG A 3 1.29 -26.51 -11.12
N ASN A 4 1.16 -26.97 -9.88
CA ASN A 4 1.98 -28.03 -9.34
C ASN A 4 1.20 -29.35 -9.41
N PRO A 5 1.57 -30.30 -10.28
CA PRO A 5 0.88 -31.59 -10.39
C PRO A 5 0.99 -32.45 -9.12
N ALA A 6 1.83 -32.04 -8.15
CA ALA A 6 1.98 -32.71 -6.87
C ALA A 6 0.66 -32.85 -6.09
N TYR A 7 -0.32 -31.97 -6.32
CA TYR A 7 -1.64 -32.07 -5.68
C TYR A 7 -2.44 -33.30 -6.13
N VAL A 8 -2.19 -33.80 -7.35
CA VAL A 8 -2.80 -35.00 -7.94
C VAL A 8 -1.84 -36.19 -7.85
N GLY A 9 -0.85 -36.12 -6.95
CA GLY A 9 0.08 -37.21 -6.70
C GLY A 9 1.19 -37.40 -7.74
N ARG A 10 1.46 -36.39 -8.59
CA ARG A 10 2.57 -36.40 -9.54
C ARG A 10 3.49 -35.21 -9.30
N ALA A 11 4.63 -35.40 -8.63
CA ALA A 11 5.67 -34.38 -8.64
C ALA A 11 6.43 -34.44 -9.96
N ALA A 12 6.84 -33.28 -10.49
CA ALA A 12 7.60 -33.19 -11.73
C ALA A 12 8.94 -32.50 -11.46
N PHE A 13 10.04 -33.14 -11.85
CA PHE A 13 11.40 -32.60 -11.77
C PHE A 13 11.92 -32.26 -13.17
N GLY A 14 12.90 -31.36 -13.25
CA GLY A 14 13.47 -30.93 -14.54
C GLY A 14 12.58 -29.96 -15.34
N LYS A 15 11.63 -29.28 -14.69
CA LYS A 15 10.68 -28.34 -15.36
C LYS A 15 11.33 -27.21 -16.15
N THR A 16 12.58 -26.87 -15.85
CA THR A 16 13.28 -25.74 -16.47
C THR A 16 14.63 -26.15 -17.03
N GLU A 17 14.89 -25.78 -18.27
CA GLU A 17 16.21 -25.87 -18.91
C GLU A 17 16.86 -24.49 -18.99
N ARG A 18 18.18 -24.45 -19.12
CA ARG A 18 18.93 -23.22 -19.33
C ARG A 18 19.08 -22.99 -20.83
N ALA A 19 18.36 -22.01 -21.36
CA ALA A 19 18.35 -21.69 -22.79
C ALA A 19 18.93 -20.29 -23.06
N GLU A 20 19.26 -20.01 -24.32
CA GLU A 20 19.71 -18.69 -24.74
C GLU A 20 18.58 -17.65 -24.64
N ARG A 21 18.92 -16.46 -24.17
CA ARG A 21 17.94 -15.43 -23.82
C ARG A 21 17.38 -14.72 -25.07
N LYS A 22 16.21 -15.16 -25.55
CA LYS A 22 15.55 -14.59 -26.76
C LYS A 22 14.93 -13.19 -26.62
N ARG A 23 14.54 -12.75 -25.41
CA ARG A 23 13.88 -11.44 -25.21
C ARG A 23 14.48 -10.64 -24.05
N MET A 24 14.84 -9.38 -24.34
CA MET A 24 15.13 -8.37 -23.32
C MET A 24 13.84 -7.89 -22.67
N THR A 25 13.80 -7.86 -21.34
CA THR A 25 12.64 -7.33 -20.58
C THR A 25 12.51 -5.83 -20.80
N ARG A 26 11.28 -5.33 -20.95
CA ARG A 26 10.95 -3.91 -21.22
C ARG A 26 11.69 -2.90 -20.31
N PRO A 27 11.85 -3.14 -18.98
CA PRO A 27 12.59 -2.22 -18.10
C PRO A 27 14.09 -2.14 -18.40
N LEU A 28 14.67 -3.21 -18.95
CA LEU A 28 16.10 -3.27 -19.32
C LEU A 28 16.33 -2.55 -20.66
N ARG A 29 15.39 -2.72 -21.59
CA ARG A 29 15.38 -2.07 -22.91
C ARG A 29 15.26 -0.53 -22.79
N GLN A 30 14.40 -0.05 -21.89
CA GLN A 30 14.23 1.38 -21.63
C GLN A 30 15.44 2.03 -20.92
N LYS A 31 16.36 1.25 -20.36
CA LYS A 31 17.56 1.74 -19.67
C LYS A 31 18.84 1.67 -20.51
N GLY A 32 18.74 1.32 -21.80
CA GLY A 32 19.91 1.13 -22.68
C GLY A 32 20.89 0.04 -22.20
N GLY A 33 20.45 -0.84 -21.28
CA GLY A 33 21.34 -1.76 -20.59
C GLY A 33 21.48 -3.10 -21.31
N PHE A 34 22.71 -3.50 -21.61
CA PHE A 34 23.03 -4.87 -21.99
C PHE A 34 22.87 -5.83 -20.81
N SER A 35 22.25 -6.99 -21.04
CA SER A 35 22.18 -8.05 -20.02
C SER A 35 23.53 -8.77 -19.95
N ARG A 36 24.24 -8.69 -18.81
CA ARG A 36 25.45 -9.49 -18.55
C ARG A 36 25.22 -11.02 -18.57
N ARG A 37 23.97 -11.49 -18.54
CA ARG A 37 23.62 -12.93 -18.60
C ARG A 37 23.05 -13.26 -19.98
N CYS A 38 23.73 -14.14 -20.72
CA CYS A 38 23.32 -14.64 -22.04
C CYS A 38 22.30 -15.80 -21.96
N SER A 39 22.14 -16.41 -20.78
CA SER A 39 21.22 -17.53 -20.54
C SER A 39 20.00 -17.14 -19.70
N ALA A 40 18.84 -17.67 -20.02
CA ALA A 40 17.62 -17.61 -19.22
C ALA A 40 17.06 -19.03 -18.99
N SER A 41 16.41 -19.25 -17.84
CA SER A 41 15.68 -20.48 -17.60
C SER A 41 14.39 -20.48 -18.42
N ARG A 42 14.19 -21.49 -19.26
CA ARG A 42 12.98 -21.72 -20.04
C ARG A 42 12.26 -22.94 -19.47
N GLU A 43 10.94 -22.88 -19.42
CA GLU A 43 10.11 -24.02 -19.03
C GLU A 43 10.16 -25.08 -20.15
N ARG A 44 10.52 -26.32 -19.81
CA ARG A 44 10.54 -27.45 -20.76
C ARG A 44 9.11 -27.92 -21.04
N PRO A 45 8.83 -28.47 -22.23
CA PRO A 45 7.56 -29.14 -22.53
C PRO A 45 7.24 -30.21 -21.49
N ALA A 46 5.96 -30.40 -21.18
CA ALA A 46 5.51 -31.28 -20.10
C ALA A 46 5.88 -32.76 -20.35
N GLU A 47 6.07 -33.15 -21.61
CA GLU A 47 6.47 -34.49 -22.04
C GLU A 47 7.91 -34.82 -21.60
N GLN A 48 8.74 -33.80 -21.32
CA GLN A 48 10.14 -33.96 -20.91
C GLN A 48 10.32 -33.87 -19.40
N TRP A 49 9.24 -33.83 -18.63
CA TRP A 49 9.28 -33.76 -17.18
C TRP A 49 9.50 -35.15 -16.59
N ILE A 50 10.37 -35.23 -15.59
CA ILE A 50 10.58 -36.49 -14.85
C ILE A 50 9.49 -36.55 -13.78
N GLY A 51 8.53 -37.46 -13.96
CA GLY A 51 7.45 -37.70 -13.01
C GLY A 51 7.91 -38.55 -11.83
N ILE A 52 7.61 -38.11 -10.60
CA ILE A 52 7.79 -38.85 -9.36
C ILE A 52 6.42 -39.01 -8.73
N ALA A 53 6.04 -40.25 -8.40
CA ALA A 53 4.79 -40.52 -7.69
C ALA A 53 4.87 -39.98 -6.25
N VAL A 54 3.87 -39.22 -5.84
CA VAL A 54 3.74 -38.61 -4.50
C VAL A 54 2.32 -38.88 -4.01
N PRO A 55 2.05 -38.99 -2.70
CA PRO A 55 0.68 -39.10 -2.21
C PRO A 55 -0.19 -37.94 -2.71
N ALA A 56 -1.31 -38.27 -3.35
CA ALA A 56 -2.27 -37.28 -3.83
C ALA A 56 -3.01 -36.63 -2.66
N LEU A 57 -3.19 -35.31 -2.73
CA LEU A 57 -3.96 -34.55 -1.74
C LEU A 57 -5.41 -34.31 -2.21
N VAL A 58 -5.65 -34.37 -3.52
CA VAL A 58 -6.91 -34.05 -4.17
C VAL A 58 -7.10 -34.98 -5.37
N ASP A 59 -8.34 -35.39 -5.64
CA ASP A 59 -8.69 -36.22 -6.79
C ASP A 59 -8.51 -35.47 -8.12
N GLU A 60 -8.08 -36.19 -9.16
CA GLU A 60 -7.87 -35.68 -10.52
C GLU A 60 -9.07 -34.91 -11.12
N PRO A 61 -10.34 -35.37 -10.99
CA PRO A 61 -11.50 -34.62 -11.47
C PRO A 61 -11.75 -33.31 -10.70
N GLU A 62 -11.45 -33.25 -9.40
CA GLU A 62 -11.60 -32.03 -8.61
C GLU A 62 -10.53 -30.99 -8.98
N PHE A 63 -9.29 -31.44 -9.22
CA PHE A 63 -8.21 -30.60 -9.69
C PHE A 63 -8.50 -30.00 -11.07
N ALA A 64 -9.04 -30.79 -12.00
CA ALA A 64 -9.43 -30.32 -13.34
C ALA A 64 -10.54 -29.24 -13.27
N ARG A 65 -11.57 -29.46 -12.43
CA ARG A 65 -12.63 -28.46 -12.20
C ARG A 65 -12.09 -27.16 -11.59
N ALA A 66 -11.13 -27.26 -10.67
CA ALA A 66 -10.47 -26.10 -10.09
C ALA A 66 -9.64 -25.32 -11.12
N GLN A 67 -8.94 -26.02 -12.03
CA GLN A 67 -8.20 -25.43 -13.14
C GLN A 67 -9.11 -24.67 -14.10
N GLU A 68 -10.22 -25.30 -14.49
CA GLU A 68 -11.20 -24.72 -15.42
C GLU A 68 -11.86 -23.46 -14.84
N ARG A 69 -12.20 -23.48 -13.55
CA ARG A 69 -12.70 -22.29 -12.83
C ARG A 69 -11.64 -21.18 -12.77
N LEU A 70 -10.38 -21.54 -12.54
CA LEU A 70 -9.29 -20.57 -12.51
C LEU A 70 -9.12 -19.90 -13.90
N ASP A 71 -9.12 -20.67 -14.98
CA ASP A 71 -8.93 -20.16 -16.34
C ASP A 71 -10.10 -19.30 -16.83
N LYS A 72 -11.34 -19.62 -16.42
CA LYS A 72 -12.53 -18.78 -16.69
C LYS A 72 -12.49 -17.45 -15.93
N VAL A 73 -11.95 -17.43 -14.70
CA VAL A 73 -11.93 -16.22 -13.84
C VAL A 73 -10.70 -15.33 -14.08
N THR A 74 -9.56 -15.89 -14.50
CA THR A 74 -8.26 -15.18 -14.50
C THR A 74 -8.08 -14.17 -15.65
N LYS A 75 -8.88 -14.23 -16.72
CA LYS A 75 -8.62 -13.43 -17.95
C LYS A 75 -9.06 -11.96 -17.94
N CYS A 76 -9.62 -11.45 -16.85
CA CYS A 76 -10.10 -10.06 -16.81
C CYS A 76 -9.10 -9.09 -16.14
N VAL A 77 -8.28 -9.51 -15.18
CA VAL A 77 -7.60 -8.54 -14.29
C VAL A 77 -6.47 -7.71 -14.94
N HIS A 78 -6.03 -8.02 -16.16
CA HIS A 78 -4.85 -7.39 -16.79
C HIS A 78 -5.10 -6.68 -18.13
N GLY A 79 -6.35 -6.60 -18.60
CA GLY A 79 -6.70 -5.93 -19.85
C GLY A 79 -7.25 -4.52 -19.63
N VAL A 80 -6.84 -3.54 -20.44
CA VAL A 80 -7.39 -2.16 -20.42
C VAL A 80 -8.92 -2.17 -20.61
N LEU A 81 -9.43 -3.12 -21.39
CA LEU A 81 -10.86 -3.33 -21.64
C LEU A 81 -11.63 -3.90 -20.45
N SER A 82 -10.98 -4.63 -19.54
CA SER A 82 -11.72 -5.30 -18.47
C SER A 82 -12.33 -4.33 -17.46
N ALA A 83 -11.68 -3.20 -17.20
CA ALA A 83 -12.23 -2.18 -16.31
C ALA A 83 -13.54 -1.61 -16.89
N LEU A 84 -13.58 -1.42 -18.21
CA LEU A 84 -14.75 -0.93 -18.93
C LEU A 84 -15.86 -1.98 -18.98
N LEU A 85 -15.53 -3.24 -19.28
CA LEU A 85 -16.51 -4.34 -19.27
C LEU A 85 -17.12 -4.57 -17.88
N ALA A 86 -16.33 -4.46 -16.81
CA ALA A 86 -16.85 -4.55 -15.45
C ALA A 86 -17.87 -3.44 -15.15
N ASN A 87 -17.62 -2.21 -15.64
CA ASN A 87 -18.57 -1.12 -15.49
C ASN A 87 -19.85 -1.34 -16.29
N ILE A 88 -19.77 -1.90 -17.51
CA ILE A 88 -20.94 -2.24 -18.32
C ILE A 88 -21.79 -3.32 -17.65
N VAL A 89 -21.17 -4.35 -17.08
CA VAL A 89 -21.88 -5.43 -16.39
C VAL A 89 -22.64 -4.90 -15.16
N LEU A 90 -22.12 -3.87 -14.50
CA LEU A 90 -22.73 -3.28 -13.30
C LEU A 90 -23.74 -2.15 -13.61
N ASP A 91 -23.79 -1.64 -14.83
CA ASP A 91 -24.71 -0.56 -15.24
C ASP A 91 -26.21 -0.88 -15.03
N PRO A 92 -26.71 -2.10 -15.28
CA PRO A 92 -28.10 -2.45 -14.97
C PRO A 92 -28.46 -2.33 -13.49
N LEU A 93 -27.48 -2.51 -12.59
CA LEU A 93 -27.66 -2.36 -11.16
C LEU A 93 -27.83 -0.88 -10.78
N ASP A 94 -26.99 -0.01 -11.35
CA ASP A 94 -27.05 1.44 -11.13
C ASP A 94 -28.41 1.99 -11.58
N LYS A 95 -28.88 1.60 -12.77
CA LYS A 95 -30.21 1.97 -13.29
C LYS A 95 -31.37 1.52 -12.40
N GLU A 96 -31.23 0.36 -11.75
CA GLU A 96 -32.24 -0.14 -10.81
C GLU A 96 -32.29 0.69 -9.52
N LEU A 97 -31.12 1.08 -9.00
CA LEU A 97 -30.99 1.93 -7.83
C LEU A 97 -31.50 3.36 -8.09
N GLU A 98 -31.22 3.91 -9.28
CA GLU A 98 -31.73 5.20 -9.72
C GLU A 98 -33.25 5.20 -9.87
N LYS A 99 -33.82 4.16 -10.50
CA LYS A 99 -35.28 3.99 -10.63
C LYS A 99 -35.98 3.92 -9.27
N ARG A 100 -35.32 3.37 -8.24
CA ARG A 100 -35.82 3.33 -6.85
C ARG A 100 -35.58 4.63 -6.07
N GLY A 101 -34.88 5.60 -6.63
CA GLY A 101 -34.59 6.88 -5.99
C GLY A 101 -33.63 6.77 -4.80
N HIS A 102 -32.75 5.77 -4.78
CA HIS A 102 -31.76 5.61 -3.70
C HIS A 102 -30.53 6.50 -3.93
N ARG A 103 -29.99 7.08 -2.86
CA ARG A 103 -28.71 7.80 -2.92
C ARG A 103 -27.58 6.80 -2.76
N PHE A 104 -26.73 6.65 -3.76
CA PHE A 104 -25.61 5.72 -3.72
C PHE A 104 -24.34 6.32 -4.33
N ALA A 105 -23.21 5.72 -4.00
CA ALA A 105 -21.92 5.97 -4.61
C ALA A 105 -21.29 4.61 -4.96
N ARG A 106 -20.80 4.48 -6.20
CA ARG A 106 -20.13 3.28 -6.70
C ARG A 106 -18.71 3.60 -7.15
N TYR A 107 -17.76 2.75 -6.79
CA TYR A 107 -16.41 2.77 -7.32
C TYR A 107 -15.98 1.33 -7.61
N ALA A 108 -15.94 0.98 -8.91
CA ALA A 108 -15.74 -0.39 -9.37
C ALA A 108 -16.74 -1.37 -8.71
N ASP A 109 -16.25 -2.32 -7.92
CA ASP A 109 -17.04 -3.32 -7.17
C ASP A 109 -17.49 -2.84 -5.78
N ASP A 110 -16.89 -1.76 -5.25
CA ASP A 110 -17.25 -1.20 -3.94
C ASP A 110 -18.42 -0.22 -4.09
N PHE A 111 -19.53 -0.47 -3.38
CA PHE A 111 -20.73 0.35 -3.38
C PHE A 111 -21.11 0.80 -1.96
N ILE A 112 -21.67 2.00 -1.85
CA ILE A 112 -22.33 2.50 -0.65
C ILE A 112 -23.69 3.06 -1.01
N ILE A 113 -24.71 2.62 -0.29
CA ILE A 113 -26.09 3.08 -0.45
C ILE A 113 -26.53 3.69 0.86
N MET A 114 -27.00 4.93 0.80
CA MET A 114 -27.40 5.72 1.96
C MET A 114 -28.92 5.69 2.10
N VAL A 115 -29.39 5.20 3.25
CA VAL A 115 -30.81 5.09 3.59
C VAL A 115 -31.08 5.69 4.97
N LYS A 116 -32.32 6.10 5.22
CA LYS A 116 -32.71 6.78 6.47
C LYS A 116 -32.87 5.85 7.67
N SER A 117 -33.11 4.55 7.48
CA SER A 117 -33.39 3.61 8.59
C SER A 117 -32.67 2.27 8.44
N ALA A 118 -32.34 1.64 9.57
CA ALA A 118 -31.70 0.33 9.60
C ALA A 118 -32.56 -0.77 8.95
N ARG A 119 -33.88 -0.74 9.17
CA ARG A 119 -34.83 -1.66 8.51
C ARG A 119 -34.82 -1.49 6.99
N ALA A 120 -34.77 -0.24 6.51
CA ALA A 120 -34.64 0.01 5.08
C ALA A 120 -33.31 -0.51 4.54
N ALA A 121 -32.21 -0.37 5.30
CA ALA A 121 -30.89 -0.88 4.90
C ALA A 121 -30.89 -2.40 4.74
N GLN A 122 -31.47 -3.14 5.69
CA GLN A 122 -31.59 -4.59 5.61
C GLN A 122 -32.47 -5.03 4.42
N ARG A 123 -33.59 -4.33 4.18
CA ARG A 123 -34.47 -4.60 3.04
C ARG A 123 -33.75 -4.39 1.71
N VAL A 124 -33.02 -3.28 1.58
CA VAL A 124 -32.24 -2.96 0.38
C VAL A 124 -31.12 -3.97 0.17
N MET A 125 -30.39 -4.35 1.23
CA MET A 125 -29.37 -5.38 1.17
C MET A 125 -29.93 -6.71 0.65
N ALA A 126 -31.05 -7.19 1.20
CA ALA A 126 -31.69 -8.43 0.75
C ALA A 126 -32.24 -8.35 -0.68
N GLY A 127 -32.67 -7.16 -1.13
CA GLY A 127 -33.07 -6.93 -2.52
C GLY A 127 -31.88 -6.99 -3.48
N LEU A 128 -30.76 -6.36 -3.11
CA LEU A 128 -29.53 -6.33 -3.91
C LEU A 128 -28.90 -7.71 -4.07
N VAL A 129 -28.81 -8.48 -2.99
CA VAL A 129 -28.26 -9.85 -3.06
C VAL A 129 -29.07 -10.69 -4.04
N ARG A 130 -30.40 -10.64 -3.95
CA ARG A 130 -31.30 -11.35 -4.90
C ARG A 130 -31.13 -10.86 -6.34
N TYR A 131 -30.98 -9.55 -6.56
CA TYR A 131 -30.78 -9.02 -7.91
C TYR A 131 -29.43 -9.42 -8.51
N VAL A 132 -28.36 -9.34 -7.71
CA VAL A 132 -26.99 -9.64 -8.15
C VAL A 132 -26.81 -11.14 -8.40
N GLU A 133 -27.33 -12.00 -7.52
CA GLU A 133 -27.24 -13.46 -7.70
C GLU A 133 -28.18 -13.97 -8.79
N GLY A 134 -29.38 -13.39 -8.91
CA GLY A 134 -30.37 -13.80 -9.90
C GLY A 134 -30.07 -13.28 -11.31
N ARG A 135 -30.02 -11.96 -11.47
CA ARG A 135 -29.93 -11.30 -12.79
C ARG A 135 -28.50 -11.22 -13.32
N LEU A 136 -27.55 -10.83 -12.45
CA LEU A 136 -26.15 -10.68 -12.84
C LEU A 136 -25.36 -11.98 -12.70
N LYS A 137 -25.89 -12.98 -11.98
CA LYS A 137 -25.25 -14.27 -11.70
C LYS A 137 -23.85 -14.11 -11.09
N LEU A 138 -23.66 -13.06 -10.28
CA LEU A 138 -22.41 -12.78 -9.58
C LEU A 138 -22.49 -13.25 -8.14
N ALA A 139 -21.42 -13.88 -7.65
CA ALA A 139 -21.33 -14.30 -6.25
C ALA A 139 -21.00 -13.10 -5.35
N VAL A 140 -21.85 -12.82 -4.37
CA VAL A 140 -21.63 -11.75 -3.38
C VAL A 140 -20.79 -12.29 -2.23
N ASN A 141 -19.87 -11.48 -1.70
CA ASN A 141 -19.09 -11.83 -0.52
C ASN A 141 -19.79 -11.30 0.75
N PRO A 142 -20.49 -12.16 1.54
CA PRO A 142 -21.25 -11.71 2.70
C PRO A 142 -20.37 -11.12 3.81
N ALA A 143 -19.08 -11.51 3.89
CA ALA A 143 -18.17 -10.96 4.89
C ALA A 143 -17.76 -9.50 4.58
N LYS A 144 -17.84 -9.08 3.31
CA LYS A 144 -17.58 -7.69 2.90
C LYS A 144 -18.84 -6.83 3.00
N CYS A 145 -20.01 -7.42 2.79
CA CYS A 145 -21.30 -6.76 2.83
C CYS A 145 -21.79 -6.60 4.27
N LYS A 146 -22.14 -5.37 4.67
CA LYS A 146 -22.60 -5.10 6.03
C LYS A 146 -23.55 -3.91 6.04
N THR A 147 -24.58 -4.02 6.88
CA THR A 147 -25.48 -2.91 7.21
C THR A 147 -24.98 -2.32 8.52
N ALA A 148 -24.57 -1.05 8.47
CA ALA A 148 -24.05 -0.34 9.64
C ALA A 148 -24.36 1.14 9.51
N TRP A 149 -24.21 1.86 10.62
CA TRP A 149 -24.29 3.31 10.61
C TRP A 149 -23.18 3.89 9.74
N LEU A 150 -23.45 5.03 9.09
CA LEU A 150 -22.49 5.66 8.17
C LEU A 150 -21.11 5.93 8.82
N LYS A 151 -21.09 6.20 10.13
CA LYS A 151 -19.88 6.40 10.95
C LYS A 151 -18.94 5.17 11.02
N GLU A 152 -19.49 3.98 10.87
CA GLU A 152 -18.76 2.70 10.95
C GLU A 152 -18.37 2.17 9.57
N CYS A 153 -19.08 2.62 8.52
CA CYS A 153 -18.79 2.28 7.15
C CYS A 153 -17.52 2.97 6.66
N SER A 154 -16.64 2.18 6.03
CA SER A 154 -15.44 2.70 5.37
C SER A 154 -15.56 2.55 3.86
N PHE A 155 -15.34 3.64 3.11
CA PHE A 155 -15.37 3.68 1.65
C PHE A 155 -14.06 4.18 1.11
N LEU A 156 -13.43 3.50 0.15
CA LEU A 156 -12.18 3.96 -0.47
C LEU A 156 -11.11 4.39 0.56
N SER A 157 -11.07 3.72 1.71
CA SER A 157 -10.20 4.05 2.84
C SER A 157 -10.52 5.37 3.58
N PHE A 158 -11.70 5.96 3.38
CA PHE A 158 -12.29 7.07 4.14
C PHE A 158 -13.43 6.57 5.04
N LYS A 159 -13.76 7.36 6.06
CA LYS A 159 -14.91 7.25 6.97
C LYS A 159 -15.52 8.64 7.10
N ILE A 160 -16.84 8.70 7.26
CA ILE A 160 -17.55 9.95 7.53
C ILE A 160 -17.88 9.97 9.02
N THR A 161 -17.44 11.00 9.74
CA THR A 161 -17.74 11.15 11.17
C THR A 161 -19.19 11.57 11.38
N ALA A 162 -19.70 11.42 12.61
CA ALA A 162 -21.05 11.89 12.96
C ALA A 162 -21.27 13.40 12.72
N ARG A 163 -20.18 14.18 12.66
CA ARG A 163 -20.19 15.63 12.38
C ARG A 163 -20.13 15.95 10.88
N GLY A 164 -20.18 14.96 9.99
CA GLY A 164 -20.09 15.14 8.54
C GLY A 164 -18.67 15.30 7.99
N ASN A 165 -17.64 15.30 8.85
CA ASN A 165 -16.25 15.40 8.40
C ASN A 165 -15.74 14.09 7.81
N VAL A 166 -15.07 14.17 6.67
CA VAL A 166 -14.37 13.04 6.03
C VAL A 166 -13.02 12.81 6.73
N VAL A 167 -12.77 11.59 7.16
CA VAL A 167 -11.56 11.17 7.87
C VAL A 167 -11.01 9.90 7.23
N TRP A 168 -9.70 9.72 7.14
CA TRP A 168 -9.16 8.44 6.66
C TRP A 168 -9.39 7.31 7.68
N THR A 169 -9.40 6.08 7.18
CA THR A 169 -9.50 4.89 8.03
C THR A 169 -8.21 4.66 8.84
N GLU A 170 -8.34 4.06 10.02
CA GLU A 170 -7.19 3.58 10.80
C GLU A 170 -6.31 2.61 10.00
N LYS A 171 -6.92 1.77 9.15
CA LYS A 171 -6.20 0.88 8.23
C LYS A 171 -5.29 1.67 7.27
N ALA A 172 -5.75 2.79 6.74
CA ALA A 172 -4.93 3.66 5.89
C ALA A 172 -3.75 4.26 6.67
N CYS A 173 -3.98 4.77 7.88
CA CYS A 173 -2.94 5.28 8.77
C CYS A 173 -1.90 4.19 9.14
N LEU A 174 -2.36 2.97 9.41
CA LEU A 174 -1.47 1.82 9.68
C LEU A 174 -0.63 1.47 8.46
N ARG A 175 -1.23 1.38 7.26
CA ARG A 175 -0.49 1.13 6.01
C ARG A 175 0.54 2.23 5.73
N PHE A 176 0.18 3.48 5.99
CA PHE A 176 1.09 4.62 5.89
C PHE A 176 2.30 4.46 6.82
N LYS A 177 2.06 4.18 8.10
CA LYS A 177 3.13 3.92 9.08
C LYS A 177 3.99 2.71 8.71
N GLN A 178 3.39 1.64 8.19
CA GLN A 178 4.12 0.45 7.73
C GLN A 178 5.01 0.77 6.52
N ARG A 179 4.49 1.52 5.55
CA ARG A 179 5.25 1.91 4.36
C ARG A 179 6.41 2.83 4.74
N LEU A 180 6.18 3.81 5.62
CA LEU A 180 7.23 4.64 6.19
C LEU A 180 8.30 3.81 6.92
N LYS A 181 7.91 2.84 7.74
CA LYS A 181 8.86 1.92 8.40
C LYS A 181 9.73 1.16 7.40
N ALA A 182 9.15 0.75 6.27
CA ALA A 182 9.87 0.05 5.21
C ALA A 182 10.83 0.98 4.47
N ILE A 183 10.43 2.24 4.24
CA ILE A 183 11.28 3.30 3.65
C ILE A 183 12.47 3.61 4.57
N THR A 184 12.19 3.93 5.83
CA THR A 184 13.21 4.29 6.83
C THR A 184 13.77 3.05 7.55
N SER A 185 13.83 1.90 6.89
CA SER A 185 14.23 0.64 7.53
C SER A 185 15.71 0.68 7.90
N ARG A 186 16.03 0.30 9.14
CA ARG A 186 17.41 0.24 9.67
C ARG A 186 18.31 -0.76 8.95
N LYS A 187 17.71 -1.77 8.29
CA LYS A 187 18.44 -2.80 7.55
C LYS A 187 18.84 -2.33 6.14
N ARG A 188 18.38 -1.15 5.72
CA ARG A 188 18.59 -0.62 4.38
C ARG A 188 19.91 0.16 4.32
N GLY A 189 20.89 -0.37 3.60
CA GLY A 189 22.20 0.26 3.37
C GLY A 189 22.21 1.28 2.22
N VAL A 190 21.18 2.12 2.13
CA VAL A 190 21.04 3.12 1.04
C VAL A 190 21.44 4.50 1.56
N ALA A 191 21.94 5.36 0.67
CA ALA A 191 22.27 6.75 0.99
C ALA A 191 21.04 7.51 1.52
N VAL A 192 21.28 8.45 2.45
CA VAL A 192 20.20 9.17 3.14
C VAL A 192 19.34 9.97 2.15
N ASP A 193 19.96 10.65 1.18
CA ASP A 193 19.25 11.49 0.21
C ASP A 193 18.27 10.69 -0.65
N LYS A 194 18.66 9.47 -1.05
CA LYS A 194 17.77 8.55 -1.78
C LYS A 194 16.58 8.11 -0.93
N VAL A 195 16.80 7.84 0.36
CA VAL A 195 15.72 7.49 1.29
C VAL A 195 14.77 8.67 1.49
N ILE A 196 15.30 9.89 1.61
CA ILE A 196 14.48 11.11 1.72
C ILE A 196 13.70 11.37 0.42
N GLY A 197 14.30 11.16 -0.74
CA GLY A 197 13.60 11.30 -2.03
C GLY A 197 12.46 10.28 -2.22
N GLU A 198 12.66 9.02 -1.80
CA GLU A 198 11.58 8.02 -1.76
C GLU A 198 10.47 8.38 -0.77
N LEU A 199 10.88 8.83 0.43
CA LEU A 199 9.97 9.29 1.48
C LEU A 199 9.10 10.44 0.96
N ARG A 200 9.71 11.45 0.36
CA ARG A 200 9.05 12.63 -0.20
C ARG A 200 8.00 12.23 -1.24
N ARG A 201 8.38 11.43 -2.23
CA ARG A 201 7.44 10.98 -3.29
C ARG A 201 6.24 10.23 -2.71
N TYR A 202 6.49 9.35 -1.74
CA TYR A 202 5.41 8.60 -1.10
C TYR A 202 4.46 9.51 -0.30
N VAL A 203 5.01 10.42 0.51
CA VAL A 203 4.22 11.34 1.33
C VAL A 203 3.39 12.28 0.47
N ILE A 204 3.97 12.83 -0.61
CA ILE A 204 3.24 13.71 -1.54
C ILE A 204 2.08 12.97 -2.19
N GLY A 205 2.31 11.76 -2.72
CA GLY A 205 1.22 10.98 -3.33
C GLY A 205 0.15 10.59 -2.31
N TRP A 206 0.55 10.30 -1.07
CA TRP A 206 -0.38 9.98 -0.01
C TRP A 206 -1.24 11.19 0.39
N LEU A 207 -0.61 12.37 0.58
CA LEU A 207 -1.33 13.61 0.86
C LEU A 207 -2.20 14.06 -0.32
N GLY A 208 -1.78 13.85 -1.56
CA GLY A 208 -2.61 14.17 -2.72
C GLY A 208 -3.91 13.35 -2.76
N TYR A 209 -3.86 12.09 -2.34
CA TYR A 209 -5.07 11.26 -2.26
C TYR A 209 -5.91 11.54 -1.01
N PHE A 210 -5.27 11.64 0.15
CA PHE A 210 -5.95 11.85 1.44
C PHE A 210 -6.20 13.33 1.78
N GLY A 211 -5.81 14.25 0.90
CA GLY A 211 -5.97 15.70 1.00
C GLY A 211 -7.41 16.16 1.20
N ILE A 212 -8.39 15.33 0.85
CA ILE A 212 -9.82 15.62 1.01
C ILE A 212 -10.30 15.48 2.47
N SER A 213 -9.54 14.78 3.31
CA SER A 213 -9.95 14.58 4.71
C SER A 213 -9.83 15.88 5.52
N ASN A 214 -10.56 16.02 6.63
CA ASN A 214 -10.51 17.22 7.49
C ASN A 214 -9.79 16.91 8.82
N THR A 215 -8.54 16.44 8.74
CA THR A 215 -7.79 15.88 9.88
C THR A 215 -6.40 16.49 10.09
N CYS A 216 -6.32 17.82 10.20
CA CYS A 216 -5.07 18.53 10.44
C CYS A 216 -4.29 18.02 11.67
N LYS A 217 -4.98 17.76 12.80
CA LYS A 217 -4.34 17.23 14.03
C LYS A 217 -3.64 15.88 13.80
N GLU A 218 -4.24 15.00 13.00
CA GLU A 218 -3.66 13.70 12.71
C GLU A 218 -2.48 13.81 11.73
N VAL A 219 -2.55 14.74 10.75
CA VAL A 219 -1.42 15.05 9.86
C VAL A 219 -0.20 15.49 10.69
N LEU A 220 -0.39 16.40 11.64
CA LEU A 220 0.69 16.89 12.51
C LEU A 220 1.33 15.74 13.31
N ALA A 221 0.52 14.88 13.91
CA ALA A 221 1.02 13.71 14.65
C ALA A 221 1.78 12.73 13.75
N LEU A 222 1.34 12.55 12.50
CA LEU A 222 2.04 11.73 11.51
C LEU A 222 3.36 12.36 11.08
N GLU A 223 3.39 13.68 10.91
CA GLU A 223 4.58 14.45 10.55
C GLU A 223 5.65 14.34 11.64
N ASP A 224 5.29 14.59 12.90
CA ASP A 224 6.21 14.45 14.04
C ASP A 224 6.78 13.04 14.13
N TRP A 225 5.91 12.04 13.93
CA TRP A 225 6.32 10.64 13.93
C TRP A 225 7.27 10.32 12.77
N MET A 226 7.02 10.89 11.57
CA MET A 226 7.91 10.76 10.41
C MET A 226 9.24 11.45 10.66
N ARG A 227 9.28 12.70 11.13
CA ARG A 227 10.52 13.42 11.43
C ARG A 227 11.35 12.66 12.48
N ARG A 228 10.70 12.11 13.51
CA ARG A 228 11.35 11.22 14.48
C ARG A 228 11.94 9.95 13.86
N ARG A 229 11.27 9.37 12.87
CA ARG A 229 11.78 8.21 12.11
C ARG A 229 13.02 8.56 11.30
N VAL A 230 13.01 9.71 10.62
CA VAL A 230 14.16 10.20 9.88
C VAL A 230 15.36 10.44 10.82
N ARG A 231 15.14 11.07 11.99
CA ARG A 231 16.17 11.21 13.03
C ARG A 231 16.76 9.87 13.46
N LEU A 232 15.90 8.85 13.65
CA LEU A 232 16.36 7.49 13.95
C LEU A 232 17.24 6.93 12.82
N TYR A 233 16.89 7.20 11.56
CA TYR A 233 17.67 6.74 10.41
C TYR A 233 19.06 7.39 10.37
N TYR A 234 19.16 8.71 10.54
CA TYR A 234 20.45 9.42 10.70
C TYR A 234 21.28 8.83 11.85
N TRP A 235 20.65 8.67 13.02
CA TRP A 235 21.32 8.11 14.21
C TRP A 235 21.87 6.70 13.96
N LYS A 236 21.14 5.89 13.18
CA LYS A 236 21.57 4.55 12.79
C LYS A 236 22.69 4.60 11.76
N GLN A 237 22.64 5.50 10.78
CA GLN A 237 23.67 5.66 9.76
C GLN A 237 25.01 6.07 10.35
N TRP A 238 25.00 6.94 11.36
CA TRP A 238 26.23 7.34 12.03
C TRP A 238 26.94 6.19 12.73
N LYS A 239 26.22 5.14 13.17
CA LYS A 239 26.70 3.91 13.81
C LYS A 239 27.62 4.12 15.02
N GLN A 240 28.85 4.59 14.81
CA GLN A 240 29.92 4.73 15.80
C GLN A 240 29.73 5.97 16.70
N PRO A 241 30.12 5.92 17.99
CA PRO A 241 30.04 7.08 18.88
C PRO A 241 30.88 8.28 18.40
N ARG A 242 32.06 8.02 17.81
CA ARG A 242 32.98 9.06 17.31
C ARG A 242 32.36 9.85 16.15
N THR A 243 31.75 9.17 15.19
CA THR A 243 31.07 9.78 14.04
C THR A 243 29.80 10.51 14.48
N ARG A 244 29.02 9.95 15.42
CA ARG A 244 27.87 10.67 16.00
C ARG A 244 28.29 11.98 16.64
N ARG A 245 29.38 11.99 17.41
CA ARG A 245 29.93 13.20 18.03
C ARG A 245 30.33 14.22 16.98
N ARG A 246 31.09 13.81 15.96
CA ARG A 246 31.52 14.68 14.87
C ARG A 246 30.34 15.33 14.15
N ASN A 247 29.33 14.54 13.79
CA ASN A 247 28.16 15.05 13.07
C ASN A 247 27.29 15.96 13.94
N LEU A 248 27.10 15.64 15.23
CA LEU A 248 26.37 16.52 16.15
C LEU A 248 27.08 17.87 16.34
N ILE A 249 28.41 17.88 16.48
CA ILE A 249 29.19 19.12 16.59
C ILE A 249 29.12 19.92 15.29
N LYS A 250 29.17 19.24 14.12
CA LYS A 250 29.00 19.89 12.81
C LYS A 250 27.64 20.58 12.68
N LEU A 251 26.60 20.05 13.32
CA LEU A 251 25.25 20.62 13.35
C LEU A 251 25.05 21.65 14.48
N GLY A 252 26.13 22.11 15.13
CA GLY A 252 26.08 23.17 16.15
C GLY A 252 25.78 22.69 17.58
N ALA A 253 25.79 21.38 17.86
CA ALA A 253 25.55 20.90 19.21
C ALA A 253 26.74 21.16 20.16
N ASN A 254 26.46 21.59 21.39
CA ASN A 254 27.48 21.93 22.38
C ASN A 254 28.42 20.72 22.67
N PRO A 255 29.75 20.84 22.41
CA PRO A 255 30.70 19.74 22.58
C PRO A 255 30.74 19.10 23.97
N LYS A 256 30.41 19.86 25.03
CA LYS A 256 30.36 19.38 26.42
C LYS A 256 29.17 18.45 26.66
N GLN A 257 27.99 18.80 26.12
CA GLN A 257 26.74 18.06 26.32
C GLN A 257 26.60 16.85 25.38
N VAL A 258 27.19 16.90 24.18
CA VAL A 258 27.12 15.82 23.16
C VAL A 258 27.59 14.45 23.68
N LYS A 259 28.51 14.42 24.66
CA LYS A 259 28.99 13.17 25.28
C LYS A 259 27.86 12.36 25.94
N LEU A 260 26.86 13.04 26.52
CA LEU A 260 25.70 12.44 27.18
C LEU A 260 24.82 11.65 26.20
N ALA A 261 24.64 12.16 24.98
CA ALA A 261 23.85 11.50 23.95
C ALA A 261 24.64 10.38 23.24
N THR A 262 25.89 10.64 22.89
CA THR A 262 26.71 9.75 22.05
C THR A 262 27.12 8.45 22.74
N ARG A 263 27.40 8.51 24.04
CA ARG A 263 27.79 7.35 24.87
C ARG A 263 26.62 6.64 25.53
N SER A 264 25.39 7.07 25.27
CA SER A 264 24.21 6.46 25.88
C SER A 264 23.99 5.03 25.39
N ARG A 265 23.64 4.13 26.31
CA ARG A 265 23.21 2.75 26.01
C ARG A 265 21.74 2.65 25.57
N LYS A 266 21.02 3.78 25.52
CA LYS A 266 19.59 3.83 25.16
C LYS A 266 19.38 3.43 23.69
N GLY A 267 18.28 2.72 23.42
CA GLY A 267 17.93 2.25 22.08
C GLY A 267 17.68 3.39 21.07
N TYR A 268 17.81 3.08 19.78
CA TYR A 268 17.73 4.09 18.69
C TYR A 268 16.45 4.94 18.70
N TRP A 269 15.30 4.37 19.04
CA TRP A 269 14.01 5.10 19.12
C TRP A 269 13.92 6.04 20.32
N ARG A 270 14.58 5.70 21.43
CA ARG A 270 14.71 6.59 22.59
C ARG A 270 15.69 7.73 22.30
N MET A 271 16.74 7.45 21.53
CA MET A 271 17.72 8.46 21.12
C MET A 271 17.17 9.44 20.09
N SER A 272 16.25 9.04 19.23
CA SER A 272 15.60 9.97 18.28
C SER A 272 14.67 11.00 18.94
N SER A 273 14.30 10.79 20.21
CA SER A 273 13.58 11.75 21.04
C SER A 273 14.44 12.40 22.12
N ASN A 274 15.76 12.24 22.05
CA ASN A 274 16.66 12.90 22.99
C ASN A 274 16.76 14.40 22.62
N SER A 275 16.67 15.29 23.61
CA SER A 275 16.73 16.74 23.41
C SER A 275 17.97 17.19 22.63
N ILE A 276 19.14 16.61 22.92
CA ILE A 276 20.40 16.93 22.22
C ILE A 276 20.32 16.54 20.74
N VAL A 277 19.72 15.39 20.44
CA VAL A 277 19.58 14.90 19.06
C VAL A 277 18.51 15.70 18.32
N GLN A 278 17.43 16.09 18.99
CA GLN A 278 16.38 16.93 18.41
C GLN A 278 16.85 18.37 18.16
N ALA A 279 17.66 18.93 19.06
CA ALA A 279 18.25 20.25 18.89
C ALA A 279 19.22 20.27 17.70
N ALA A 280 20.05 19.24 17.56
CA ALA A 280 20.98 19.12 16.43
C ALA A 280 20.28 18.76 15.10
N LEU A 281 19.32 17.83 15.12
CA LEU A 281 18.48 17.48 13.97
C LEU A 281 17.13 18.17 14.10
N ASN A 282 17.17 19.51 14.12
CA ASN A 282 15.98 20.35 14.22
C ASN A 282 15.10 20.24 12.96
N ASN A 283 13.89 20.81 13.02
CA ASN A 283 12.94 20.71 11.90
C ASN A 283 13.42 21.49 10.66
N ALA A 284 14.15 22.58 10.85
CA ALA A 284 14.75 23.39 9.77
C ALA A 284 15.80 22.58 8.98
N TYR A 285 16.75 21.95 9.66
CA TYR A 285 17.73 21.07 9.04
C TYR A 285 17.06 19.91 8.30
N LEU A 286 16.04 19.27 8.88
CA LEU A 286 15.32 18.21 8.17
C LEU A 286 14.60 18.72 6.92
N HIS A 287 14.10 19.95 6.94
CA HIS A 287 13.49 20.61 5.79
C HIS A 287 14.53 20.89 4.69
N GLU A 288 15.68 21.45 5.04
CA GLU A 288 16.82 21.68 4.11
C GLU A 288 17.32 20.37 3.48
N GLN A 289 17.40 19.29 4.26
CA GLN A 289 17.73 17.95 3.77
C GLN A 289 16.63 17.35 2.88
N GLY A 290 15.47 17.99 2.82
CA GLY A 290 14.42 17.67 1.87
C GLY A 290 13.31 16.78 2.40
N VAL A 291 13.19 16.60 3.72
CA VAL A 291 12.06 15.92 4.34
C VAL A 291 10.79 16.74 4.06
N PRO A 292 9.72 16.13 3.52
CA PRO A 292 8.50 16.86 3.20
C PRO A 292 7.86 17.44 4.47
N ASP A 293 7.45 18.71 4.39
CA ASP A 293 6.56 19.31 5.37
C ASP A 293 5.12 18.91 5.03
N MET A 294 4.45 18.19 5.94
CA MET A 294 3.09 17.71 5.69
C MET A 294 2.09 18.81 6.02
N ARG A 295 2.32 19.56 7.10
CA ARG A 295 1.49 20.68 7.52
C ARG A 295 1.40 21.75 6.43
N ALA A 296 2.53 22.21 5.90
CA ALA A 296 2.53 23.25 4.88
C ALA A 296 1.74 22.81 3.64
N LYS A 297 1.96 21.57 3.18
CA LYS A 297 1.21 21.00 2.04
C LYS A 297 -0.27 20.84 2.33
N TRP A 298 -0.61 20.46 3.56
CA TRP A 298 -1.99 20.32 3.98
C TRP A 298 -2.73 21.66 3.97
N ILE A 299 -2.08 22.71 4.47
CA ILE A 299 -2.61 24.08 4.47
C ILE A 299 -2.80 24.55 3.03
N ALA A 300 -1.78 24.40 2.17
CA ALA A 300 -1.86 24.79 0.76
C ALA A 300 -3.02 24.07 0.02
N MET A 301 -3.28 22.80 0.33
CA MET A 301 -4.39 22.05 -0.27
C MET A 301 -5.79 22.55 0.16
N HIS A 302 -5.93 23.13 1.35
CA HIS A 302 -7.23 23.51 1.91
C HIS A 302 -7.53 25.00 1.83
N TYR A 303 -6.50 25.82 1.91
CA TYR A 303 -6.60 27.28 2.04
C TYR A 303 -5.98 28.04 0.86
N GLY A 304 -5.41 27.34 -0.13
CA GLY A 304 -4.65 27.98 -1.21
C GLY A 304 -3.25 28.43 -0.76
N ASP A 305 -2.45 28.95 -1.69
CA ASP A 305 -1.05 29.35 -1.46
C ASP A 305 -0.91 30.68 -0.66
N ASP A 306 -2.02 31.27 -0.22
CA ASP A 306 -2.07 32.59 0.43
C ASP A 306 -1.58 32.62 1.91
N GLY A 307 -0.77 31.63 2.33
CA GLY A 307 -0.46 31.42 3.75
C GLY A 307 0.92 30.87 4.08
N VAL A 308 1.89 30.89 3.16
CA VAL A 308 3.28 30.56 3.47
C VAL A 308 4.14 31.82 3.29
N PRO A 309 4.60 32.48 4.37
CA PRO A 309 5.62 33.50 4.25
C PRO A 309 6.88 32.84 3.68
N SER A 310 7.41 33.47 2.64
CA SER A 310 8.66 33.10 1.94
C SER A 310 9.84 32.94 2.89
#